data_AF-A0A8I1QK59-F1
#
_entry.id   AF-A0A8I1QK59-F1
#
_cell.length_a   1.000
_cell.length_b   1.000
_cell.length_c   1.000
_cell.angle_alpha   90.00
_cell.angle_beta   90.00
_cell.angle_gamma   90.00
#
_symmetry.space_group_name_H-M   'P 1'
#
loop_
_entity.id
_entity.type
_entity.pdbx_description
1 polymer ?
#
loop_
_entity_poly.entity_id
_entity_poly.type
_entity_poly.pdbx_seq_one_letter_code
_entity_poly.pdbx_strand_id
1 'polypeptide(L)'
;MRLRPLACCAAIVGTALLGALAEPALAQVPPKLWDIPLGTPITALGPDFVDPACGTNGGPAGTALGSFADFADCTPDATGLHEVWFRYDDALEYMALAYRNPVAAMQNRRTAVNGQLAIMSLLADDSGAVRGYRIFTDPRAPERERYEAHVAAATFRALFGTDWSCTDLPRLAGEEAIEGTFVKQRCSIETDTRTATVETHFYLKPGQKLIDPVTGKDSINAFASDARLEVVERQPYADAVIADPGPTETLPADATPTQRFLAGLSNDCPRCALGGADLRRRDLSDANLAGADLTRAVLHRANLRNADFTGAILTEANLNAADLTLATFVGARMNGALLYAVRGSRPDFGGADLSGARLGDIELRQAKFAAATLVKTDLGGARLNDADFSAATLTGSYFYQASLIRAKLGQVSAEDSNFTGAVLRGADLSGADFHDTDFQGATLESANLTDATMTHVRLSRANLRNAVTTGTVFTDSLMPDGSTAK
;
A
#
# COMPACT_ATOMS: atom_id res chain seq x y z
N MET A 1 31.34 34.29 -53.98
CA MET A 1 30.05 33.91 -54.62
C MET A 1 28.93 34.40 -53.71
N ARG A 2 28.05 35.28 -54.22
CA ARG A 2 26.60 35.50 -53.93
C ARG A 2 26.04 35.05 -52.56
N LEU A 3 25.18 35.77 -51.83
CA LEU A 3 24.36 36.98 -52.08
C LEU A 3 23.86 37.56 -50.72
N ARG A 4 23.54 38.87 -50.64
CA ARG A 4 22.53 39.42 -49.69
C ARG A 4 21.13 39.21 -50.31
N PRO A 5 20.02 39.03 -49.56
CA PRO A 5 19.26 40.15 -48.94
C PRO A 5 18.63 39.74 -47.57
N LEU A 6 17.64 40.40 -46.93
CA LEU A 6 16.90 41.66 -47.14
C LEU A 6 16.64 42.33 -45.76
N ALA A 7 15.56 43.11 -45.59
CA ALA A 7 15.09 43.65 -44.31
C ALA A 7 13.54 43.67 -44.25
N CYS A 8 12.99 43.86 -43.05
CA CYS A 8 11.58 44.15 -42.71
C CYS A 8 10.51 43.08 -43.02
N CYS A 9 9.83 42.61 -41.96
CA CYS A 9 8.46 43.06 -41.63
C CYS A 9 8.09 42.64 -40.21
N ALA A 10 7.33 43.48 -39.50
CA ALA A 10 6.79 43.18 -38.17
C ALA A 10 5.39 42.56 -38.28
N ALA A 11 5.05 41.64 -37.39
CA ALA A 11 3.67 41.19 -37.16
C ALA A 11 3.45 40.91 -35.68
N ILE A 12 2.53 41.68 -35.06
CA ILE A 12 2.07 41.50 -33.69
C ILE A 12 0.92 40.50 -33.71
N VAL A 13 1.04 39.33 -33.07
CA VAL A 13 -0.11 38.50 -32.69
C VAL A 13 0.17 37.73 -31.40
N GLY A 14 -0.77 37.78 -30.45
CA GLY A 14 -1.06 36.64 -29.56
C GLY A 14 -0.23 36.48 -28.29
N THR A 15 -0.60 37.20 -27.23
CA THR A 15 -0.40 36.71 -25.86
C THR A 15 -1.28 35.47 -25.64
N ALA A 16 -0.76 34.29 -25.95
CA ALA A 16 -1.38 33.04 -25.53
C ALA A 16 -1.14 32.86 -24.03
N LEU A 17 -2.19 33.01 -23.21
CA LEU A 17 -2.24 32.39 -21.89
C LEU A 17 -2.30 30.87 -22.11
N LEU A 18 -1.13 30.25 -22.26
CA LEU A 18 -0.96 28.84 -21.95
C LEU A 18 -1.11 28.72 -20.44
N GLY A 19 -2.34 28.43 -20.00
CA GLY A 19 -2.58 28.01 -18.63
C GLY A 19 -1.67 26.83 -18.33
N ALA A 20 -0.85 26.96 -17.29
CA ALA A 20 -0.06 25.85 -16.80
C ALA A 20 -1.02 24.77 -16.33
N LEU A 21 -1.26 23.77 -17.18
CA LEU A 21 -1.66 22.45 -16.73
C LEU A 21 -0.53 22.02 -15.80
N ALA A 22 -0.80 22.05 -14.49
CA ALA A 22 0.11 21.51 -13.51
C ALA A 22 0.37 20.06 -13.93
N GLU A 23 1.61 19.76 -14.33
CA GLU A 23 2.03 18.40 -14.58
C GLU A 23 1.64 17.59 -13.33
N PRO A 24 1.01 16.41 -13.46
CA PRO A 24 0.79 15.56 -12.30
C PRO A 24 2.17 15.32 -11.71
N ALA A 25 2.37 15.76 -10.46
CA ALA A 25 3.69 15.78 -9.84
C ALA A 25 4.33 14.41 -10.07
N LEU A 26 5.37 14.37 -10.90
CA LEU A 26 6.09 13.15 -11.22
C LEU A 26 6.52 12.59 -9.88
N ALA A 27 5.87 11.50 -9.46
CA ALA A 27 6.12 10.88 -8.18
C ALA A 27 7.63 10.64 -8.11
N GLN A 28 8.31 11.39 -7.23
CA GLN A 28 9.75 11.29 -7.10
C GLN A 28 10.04 9.82 -6.82
N VAL A 29 10.93 9.22 -7.61
CA VAL A 29 11.30 7.81 -7.41
C VAL A 29 11.83 7.72 -5.98
N PRO A 30 11.18 6.97 -5.07
CA PRO A 30 11.51 7.02 -3.66
C PRO A 30 12.98 6.61 -3.50
N PRO A 31 13.78 7.39 -2.75
CA PRO A 31 15.23 7.25 -2.70
C PRO A 31 15.60 5.86 -2.20
N LYS A 32 16.59 5.22 -2.83
CA LYS A 32 17.07 3.94 -2.35
C LYS A 32 18.06 4.15 -1.19
N LEU A 33 18.11 3.19 -0.30
CA LEU A 33 19.04 3.13 0.84
C LEU A 33 20.50 3.38 0.42
N TRP A 34 20.90 2.86 -0.74
CA TRP A 34 22.24 3.04 -1.30
C TRP A 34 22.48 4.40 -1.97
N ASP A 35 21.42 5.20 -2.17
CA ASP A 35 21.51 6.58 -2.65
C ASP A 35 21.70 7.59 -1.50
N ILE A 36 21.51 7.17 -0.24
CA ILE A 36 21.73 8.00 0.95
C ILE A 36 23.24 8.23 1.14
N PRO A 37 23.73 9.49 1.15
CA PRO A 37 25.13 9.77 1.45
C PRO A 37 25.50 9.39 2.89
N LEU A 38 26.66 8.78 3.08
CA LEU A 38 27.23 8.61 4.43
C LEU A 38 27.54 10.00 5.02
N GLY A 39 27.36 10.15 6.33
CA GLY A 39 27.36 11.43 7.04
C GLY A 39 26.00 12.14 7.09
N THR A 40 24.98 11.67 6.36
CA THR A 40 23.61 12.22 6.45
C THR A 40 23.07 12.04 7.88
N PRO A 41 22.51 13.08 8.53
CA PRO A 41 21.83 12.91 9.82
C PRO A 41 20.65 11.96 9.68
N ILE A 42 20.52 10.98 10.57
CA ILE A 42 19.43 9.99 10.53
C ILE A 42 18.05 10.62 10.73
N THR A 43 17.98 11.81 11.33
CA THR A 43 16.78 12.64 11.47
C THR A 43 16.37 13.37 10.18
N ALA A 44 17.24 13.43 9.16
CA ALA A 44 16.98 14.08 7.87
C ALA A 44 16.37 13.14 6.81
N LEU A 45 16.00 11.91 7.19
CA LEU A 45 15.36 10.95 6.29
C LEU A 45 13.96 11.43 5.88
N GLY A 46 13.63 11.26 4.60
CA GLY A 46 12.33 11.63 4.06
C GLY A 46 11.18 10.71 4.48
N PRO A 47 9.92 11.07 4.19
CA PRO A 47 8.72 10.34 4.61
C PRO A 47 8.56 8.95 3.97
N ASP A 48 9.42 8.59 3.02
CA ASP A 48 9.43 7.26 2.40
C ASP A 48 10.15 6.21 3.27
N PHE A 49 10.84 6.62 4.34
CA PHE A 49 11.41 5.75 5.38
C PHE A 49 10.49 5.75 6.60
N VAL A 50 10.00 4.57 7.00
CA VAL A 50 8.89 4.46 7.96
C VAL A 50 9.05 3.30 8.93
N ASP A 51 8.32 3.38 10.05
CA ASP A 51 8.31 2.42 11.15
C ASP A 51 9.73 2.13 11.72
N PRO A 52 10.46 3.17 12.18
CA PRO A 52 11.79 2.99 12.74
C PRO A 52 11.75 2.07 13.97
N ALA A 53 12.72 1.17 14.06
CA ALA A 53 12.88 0.25 15.18
C ALA A 53 14.36 -0.06 15.38
N CYS A 54 14.74 -0.51 16.57
CA CYS A 54 16.09 -1.01 16.79
C CYS A 54 16.34 -2.27 15.95
N GLY A 55 17.47 -2.25 15.24
CA GLY A 55 17.92 -3.37 14.44
C GLY A 55 18.35 -4.56 15.29
N THR A 56 18.43 -5.70 14.63
CA THR A 56 18.79 -6.99 15.26
C THR A 56 19.85 -7.71 14.42
N ASN A 57 20.74 -6.95 13.78
CA ASN A 57 21.83 -7.45 12.95
C ASN A 57 21.34 -8.28 11.74
N GLY A 58 20.28 -7.81 11.07
CA GLY A 58 19.62 -8.53 9.97
C GLY A 58 18.50 -9.48 10.39
N GLY A 59 18.10 -9.50 11.66
CA GLY A 59 16.86 -10.17 12.11
C GLY A 59 15.60 -9.31 11.91
N PRO A 60 14.45 -9.71 12.49
CA PRO A 60 13.24 -8.88 12.50
C PRO A 60 13.45 -7.57 13.27
N ALA A 61 12.59 -6.58 13.03
CA ALA A 61 12.52 -5.36 13.83
C ALA A 61 12.48 -5.67 15.35
N GLY A 62 13.33 -4.99 16.12
CA GLY A 62 13.37 -5.06 17.58
C GLY A 62 12.37 -4.10 18.23
N THR A 63 12.84 -3.34 19.22
CA THR A 63 12.05 -2.31 19.90
C THR A 63 11.64 -1.22 18.90
N ALA A 64 10.35 -0.92 18.78
CA ALA A 64 9.88 0.18 17.95
C ALA A 64 10.29 1.54 18.55
N LEU A 65 10.70 2.47 17.68
CA LEU A 65 11.03 3.85 18.03
C LEU A 65 9.84 4.77 17.71
N GLY A 66 9.74 5.92 18.37
CA GLY A 66 8.73 6.93 18.03
C GLY A 66 9.07 7.64 16.72
N SER A 67 10.36 7.84 16.47
CA SER A 67 10.93 8.53 15.31
C SER A 67 12.39 8.10 15.08
N PHE A 68 12.98 8.53 13.97
CA PHE A 68 14.43 8.37 13.75
C PHE A 68 15.30 9.23 14.71
N ALA A 69 14.74 10.19 15.43
CA ALA A 69 15.47 10.95 16.45
C ALA A 69 15.77 10.10 17.70
N ASP A 70 14.99 9.04 17.94
CA ASP A 70 15.14 8.16 19.10
C ASP A 70 16.19 7.04 18.86
N PHE A 71 17.02 7.16 17.82
CA PHE A 71 18.00 6.12 17.41
C PHE A 71 18.95 5.69 18.55
N ALA A 72 19.24 6.60 19.48
CA ALA A 72 20.14 6.37 20.62
C ALA A 72 19.57 5.36 21.64
N ASP A 73 18.26 5.09 21.63
CA ASP A 73 17.64 4.04 22.46
C ASP A 73 18.07 2.62 22.02
N CYS A 74 18.60 2.48 20.81
CA CYS A 74 19.09 1.21 20.29
C CYS A 74 20.53 0.97 20.75
N THR A 75 20.80 -0.13 21.45
CA THR A 75 22.16 -0.46 21.91
C THR A 75 23.15 -0.48 20.73
N PRO A 76 24.27 0.27 20.78
CA PRO A 76 25.25 0.25 19.71
C PRO A 76 25.96 -1.11 19.63
N ASP A 77 26.35 -1.50 18.42
CA ASP A 77 27.10 -2.75 18.19
C ASP A 77 28.60 -2.61 18.55
N ALA A 78 29.38 -3.67 18.32
CA ALA A 78 30.80 -3.71 18.67
C ALA A 78 31.67 -2.66 17.92
N THR A 79 31.13 -2.00 16.88
CA THR A 79 31.78 -0.90 16.16
C THR A 79 31.45 0.49 16.73
N GLY A 80 30.52 0.56 17.68
CA GLY A 80 29.99 1.82 18.21
C GLY A 80 28.84 2.42 17.40
N LEU A 81 28.19 1.62 16.54
CA LEU A 81 27.09 2.10 15.70
C LEU A 81 25.73 1.58 16.18
N HIS A 82 24.76 2.49 16.29
CA HIS A 82 23.35 2.22 16.52
C HIS A 82 22.69 1.69 15.23
N GLU A 83 22.18 0.46 15.26
CA GLU A 83 21.42 -0.09 14.13
C GLU A 83 19.94 0.31 14.21
N VAL A 84 19.44 1.03 13.20
CA VAL A 84 18.03 1.40 13.05
C VAL A 84 17.44 0.70 11.84
N TRP A 85 16.56 -0.26 12.10
CA TRP A 85 15.72 -0.92 11.11
C TRP A 85 14.58 -0.01 10.66
N PHE A 86 14.17 -0.14 9.40
CA PHE A 86 13.05 0.61 8.82
C PHE A 86 12.36 -0.17 7.70
N ARG A 87 11.26 0.40 7.19
CA ARG A 87 10.62 -0.01 5.93
C ARG A 87 10.55 1.13 4.92
N TYR A 88 10.41 0.81 3.64
CA TYR A 88 9.87 1.81 2.72
C TYR A 88 8.36 1.96 2.91
N ASP A 89 7.85 3.17 2.69
CA ASP A 89 6.42 3.40 2.58
C ASP A 89 5.82 2.66 1.37
N ASP A 90 4.62 2.11 1.53
CA ASP A 90 3.95 1.26 0.54
C ASP A 90 2.75 1.94 -0.14
N ALA A 91 2.66 3.27 -0.08
CA ALA A 91 1.59 4.03 -0.73
C ALA A 91 1.50 3.75 -2.24
N LEU A 92 2.64 3.69 -2.95
CA LEU A 92 2.67 3.40 -4.39
C LEU A 92 2.26 1.95 -4.73
N GLU A 93 2.61 0.97 -3.88
CA GLU A 93 2.11 -0.41 -4.02
C GLU A 93 0.58 -0.44 -3.90
N TYR A 94 0.03 0.18 -2.86
CA TYR A 94 -1.41 0.18 -2.61
C TYR A 94 -2.19 0.99 -3.65
N MET A 95 -1.62 2.09 -4.17
CA MET A 95 -2.18 2.78 -5.33
C MET A 95 -2.21 1.85 -6.55
N ALA A 96 -1.10 1.17 -6.88
CA ALA A 96 -1.07 0.23 -8.01
C ALA A 96 -2.07 -0.93 -7.85
N LEU A 97 -2.27 -1.45 -6.64
CA LEU A 97 -3.29 -2.45 -6.32
C LEU A 97 -4.73 -1.89 -6.49
N ALA A 98 -5.01 -0.67 -6.02
CA ALA A 98 -6.26 0.03 -6.28
C ALA A 98 -6.52 0.24 -7.78
N TYR A 99 -5.47 0.52 -8.55
CA TYR A 99 -5.51 0.60 -10.02
C TYR A 99 -5.56 -0.76 -10.73
N ARG A 100 -5.58 -1.87 -9.97
CA ARG A 100 -5.55 -3.27 -10.46
C ARG A 100 -4.39 -3.52 -11.44
N ASN A 101 -3.25 -2.90 -11.16
CA ASN A 101 -2.01 -3.01 -11.93
C ASN A 101 -0.99 -3.88 -11.17
N PRO A 102 -1.01 -5.22 -11.34
CA PRO A 102 -0.14 -6.12 -10.60
C PRO A 102 1.34 -5.95 -10.94
N VAL A 103 1.68 -5.45 -12.14
CA VAL A 103 3.08 -5.20 -12.53
C VAL A 103 3.63 -4.02 -11.75
N ALA A 104 2.91 -2.89 -11.72
CA ALA A 104 3.32 -1.73 -10.93
C ALA A 104 3.30 -2.02 -9.42
N ALA A 105 2.37 -2.85 -8.93
CA ALA A 105 2.37 -3.28 -7.53
C ALA A 105 3.62 -4.11 -7.19
N MET A 106 4.03 -5.03 -8.07
CA MET A 106 5.26 -5.82 -7.89
C MET A 106 6.54 -4.96 -7.97
N GLN A 107 6.54 -3.89 -8.78
CA GLN A 107 7.66 -2.95 -8.89
C GLN A 107 7.78 -2.01 -7.67
N ASN A 108 6.66 -1.62 -7.07
CA ASN A 108 6.61 -0.74 -5.90
C ASN A 108 6.48 -1.52 -4.57
N ARG A 109 6.64 -2.85 -4.61
CA ARG A 109 6.46 -3.76 -3.47
C ARG A 109 7.31 -3.33 -2.27
N ARG A 110 6.71 -3.36 -1.07
CA ARG A 110 7.34 -3.15 0.25
C ARG A 110 8.79 -3.62 0.32
N THR A 111 9.63 -2.83 1.00
CA THR A 111 11.03 -3.12 1.44
C THR A 111 11.66 -4.33 0.73
N ALA A 112 11.99 -4.13 -0.54
CA ALA A 112 12.49 -5.18 -1.41
C ALA A 112 13.62 -4.67 -2.31
N VAL A 113 14.45 -5.59 -2.79
CA VAL A 113 15.48 -5.35 -3.80
C VAL A 113 15.22 -6.27 -4.98
N ASN A 114 14.95 -5.73 -6.16
CA ASN A 114 14.59 -6.49 -7.36
C ASN A 114 13.48 -7.54 -7.13
N GLY A 115 12.46 -7.19 -6.34
CA GLY A 115 11.31 -8.04 -6.01
C GLY A 115 11.52 -9.02 -4.85
N GLN A 116 12.76 -9.24 -4.41
CA GLN A 116 13.11 -10.02 -3.22
C GLN A 116 12.88 -9.20 -1.96
N LEU A 117 12.04 -9.70 -1.04
CA LEU A 117 11.80 -9.05 0.27
C LEU A 117 13.10 -8.95 1.07
N ALA A 118 13.31 -7.80 1.70
CA ALA A 118 14.54 -7.49 2.42
C ALA A 118 14.27 -6.82 3.76
N ILE A 119 15.10 -7.19 4.73
CA ILE A 119 15.33 -6.50 5.99
C ILE A 119 16.39 -5.43 5.72
N MET A 120 16.09 -4.18 6.06
CA MET A 120 16.97 -3.03 5.83
C MET A 120 17.20 -2.28 7.14
N SER A 121 18.44 -1.85 7.36
CA SER A 121 18.78 -0.98 8.49
C SER A 121 19.89 0.01 8.13
N LEU A 122 19.84 1.16 8.78
CA LEU A 122 20.90 2.16 8.81
C LEU A 122 21.78 1.94 10.05
N LEU A 123 23.03 2.37 9.96
CA LEU A 123 23.99 2.36 11.06
C LEU A 123 24.38 3.81 11.35
N ALA A 124 24.02 4.34 12.52
CA ALA A 124 24.34 5.70 12.95
C ALA A 124 25.38 5.70 14.08
N ASP A 125 26.25 6.71 14.12
CA ASP A 125 27.13 6.94 15.28
C ASP A 125 26.41 7.69 16.43
N ASP A 126 27.09 7.88 17.56
CA ASP A 126 26.58 8.63 18.73
C ASP A 126 26.09 10.06 18.39
N SER A 127 26.55 10.65 17.27
CA SER A 127 26.11 11.98 16.82
C SER A 127 24.83 11.94 15.98
N GLY A 128 24.44 10.76 15.50
CA GLY A 128 23.29 10.55 14.61
C GLY A 128 23.65 10.63 13.13
N ALA A 129 24.93 10.66 12.76
CA ALA A 129 25.36 10.58 11.36
C ALA A 129 25.32 9.13 10.86
N VAL A 130 24.71 8.89 9.70
CA VAL A 130 24.68 7.58 9.05
C VAL A 130 26.09 7.19 8.57
N ARG A 131 26.68 6.19 9.21
CA ARG A 131 27.98 5.60 8.87
C ARG A 131 27.89 4.36 8.03
N GLY A 132 26.70 3.80 7.85
CA GLY A 132 26.53 2.61 7.04
C GLY A 132 25.09 2.15 6.90
N TYR A 133 24.93 1.01 6.23
CA TYR A 133 23.65 0.33 6.10
C TYR A 133 23.84 -1.17 5.87
N ARG A 134 22.80 -1.93 6.25
CA ARG A 134 22.69 -3.37 6.07
C ARG A 134 21.44 -3.67 5.22
N ILE A 135 21.56 -4.60 4.28
CA ILE A 135 20.45 -5.20 3.54
C ILE A 135 20.58 -6.71 3.67
N PHE A 136 19.53 -7.39 4.11
CA PHE A 136 19.49 -8.84 4.22
C PHE A 136 18.21 -9.38 3.59
N THR A 137 18.29 -10.40 2.75
CA THR A 137 17.10 -11.05 2.20
C THR A 137 16.26 -11.67 3.32
N ASP A 138 14.95 -11.41 3.34
CA ASP A 138 14.11 -11.80 4.48
C ASP A 138 13.92 -13.33 4.56
N PRO A 139 14.43 -14.02 5.61
CA PRO A 139 14.31 -15.46 5.76
C PRO A 139 12.87 -15.93 6.07
N ARG A 140 11.92 -15.00 6.16
CA ARG A 140 10.47 -15.22 6.36
C ARG A 140 9.66 -15.01 5.06
N ALA A 141 10.31 -14.68 3.94
CA ALA A 141 9.64 -14.56 2.64
C ALA A 141 8.95 -15.89 2.23
N PRO A 142 8.00 -15.86 1.27
CA PRO A 142 7.42 -17.08 0.71
C PRO A 142 8.50 -18.06 0.21
N GLU A 143 8.24 -19.36 0.30
CA GLU A 143 9.23 -20.42 0.04
C GLU A 143 9.97 -20.27 -1.30
N ARG A 144 9.23 -19.96 -2.38
CA ARG A 144 9.80 -19.69 -3.70
C ARG A 144 10.78 -18.51 -3.70
N GLU A 145 10.44 -17.41 -3.02
CA GLU A 145 11.31 -16.24 -2.91
C GLU A 145 12.58 -16.60 -2.10
N ARG A 146 12.42 -17.34 -0.99
CA ARG A 146 13.57 -17.81 -0.18
C ARG A 146 14.51 -18.71 -0.97
N TYR A 147 14.01 -19.62 -1.80
CA TYR A 147 14.88 -20.46 -2.65
C TYR A 147 15.77 -19.61 -3.58
N GLU A 148 15.22 -18.52 -4.11
CA GLU A 148 15.92 -17.58 -5.00
C GLU A 148 16.70 -16.48 -4.25
N ALA A 149 16.59 -16.36 -2.92
CA ALA A 149 17.16 -15.25 -2.14
C ALA A 149 18.68 -15.05 -2.33
N HIS A 150 19.46 -16.13 -2.42
CA HIS A 150 20.90 -16.07 -2.68
C HIS A 150 21.27 -15.30 -3.97
N VAL A 151 20.36 -15.22 -4.96
CA VAL A 151 20.54 -14.50 -6.23
C VAL A 151 20.64 -12.98 -6.00
N ALA A 152 20.07 -12.45 -4.92
CA ALA A 152 20.17 -11.02 -4.59
C ALA A 152 21.63 -10.55 -4.41
N ALA A 153 22.56 -11.45 -4.06
CA ALA A 153 24.00 -11.16 -4.00
C ALA A 153 24.60 -10.67 -5.33
N ALA A 154 24.03 -11.08 -6.48
CA ALA A 154 24.44 -10.55 -7.78
C ALA A 154 24.00 -9.07 -7.93
N THR A 155 22.80 -8.73 -7.45
CA THR A 155 22.30 -7.34 -7.44
C THR A 155 23.15 -6.49 -6.50
N PHE A 156 23.41 -6.96 -5.27
CA PHE A 156 24.20 -6.23 -4.29
C PHE A 156 25.61 -5.92 -4.79
N ARG A 157 26.27 -6.87 -5.46
CA ARG A 157 27.59 -6.63 -6.06
C ARG A 157 27.55 -5.63 -7.20
N ALA A 158 26.53 -5.70 -8.06
CA ALA A 158 26.36 -4.81 -9.21
C ALA A 158 26.21 -3.32 -8.81
N LEU A 159 25.72 -3.01 -7.60
CA LEU A 159 25.65 -1.64 -7.08
C LEU A 159 27.03 -0.96 -6.93
N PHE A 160 28.12 -1.73 -6.85
CA PHE A 160 29.49 -1.22 -6.59
C PHE A 160 30.48 -1.58 -7.71
N GLY A 161 30.01 -2.07 -8.85
CA GLY A 161 30.86 -2.48 -9.97
C GLY A 161 31.42 -3.90 -9.83
N THR A 162 32.58 -4.15 -10.45
CA THR A 162 33.09 -5.50 -10.73
C THR A 162 34.22 -5.98 -9.81
N ASP A 163 34.90 -5.08 -9.10
CA ASP A 163 36.24 -5.34 -8.55
C ASP A 163 36.19 -5.95 -7.14
N TRP A 164 35.41 -7.03 -7.01
CA TRP A 164 35.15 -7.71 -5.74
C TRP A 164 36.19 -8.81 -5.44
N SER A 165 36.75 -8.77 -4.23
CA SER A 165 37.56 -9.86 -3.67
C SER A 165 36.65 -10.86 -2.95
N CYS A 166 36.49 -12.06 -3.51
CA CYS A 166 35.63 -13.13 -2.97
C CYS A 166 36.44 -14.28 -2.38
N THR A 167 36.00 -14.79 -1.23
CA THR A 167 36.58 -15.95 -0.53
C THR A 167 35.47 -16.91 -0.10
N ASP A 168 35.65 -18.19 -0.37
CA ASP A 168 34.73 -19.23 0.08
C ASP A 168 34.91 -19.52 1.56
N LEU A 169 33.80 -19.58 2.29
CA LEU A 169 33.74 -19.84 3.72
C LEU A 169 33.71 -21.36 3.98
N PRO A 170 34.23 -21.84 5.13
CA PRO A 170 34.29 -23.27 5.42
C PRO A 170 32.92 -23.97 5.39
N ARG A 171 32.84 -25.03 4.57
CA ARG A 171 31.74 -25.98 4.57
C ARG A 171 31.79 -26.83 5.85
N LEU A 172 30.70 -26.85 6.59
CA LEU A 172 30.55 -27.64 7.82
C LEU A 172 30.12 -29.08 7.50
N ALA A 173 30.38 -29.99 8.43
CA ALA A 173 30.04 -31.39 8.26
C ALA A 173 28.51 -31.58 8.06
N GLY A 174 28.14 -32.28 6.99
CA GLY A 174 26.75 -32.54 6.63
C GLY A 174 26.07 -31.46 5.79
N GLU A 175 26.67 -30.28 5.60
CA GLU A 175 26.14 -29.32 4.61
C GLU A 175 26.27 -29.92 3.20
N GLU A 176 25.24 -29.83 2.36
CA GLU A 176 25.20 -30.45 1.02
C GLU A 176 24.82 -29.43 -0.09
N ALA A 177 25.14 -29.78 -1.34
CA ALA A 177 24.79 -28.96 -2.50
C ALA A 177 23.31 -29.18 -2.89
N ILE A 178 22.64 -28.11 -3.30
CA ILE A 178 21.28 -28.13 -3.84
C ILE A 178 21.38 -28.17 -5.37
N GLU A 179 20.87 -29.23 -5.99
CA GLU A 179 20.88 -29.40 -7.46
C GLU A 179 22.28 -29.22 -8.09
N GLY A 180 23.33 -29.61 -7.35
CA GLY A 180 24.73 -29.44 -7.75
C GLY A 180 25.36 -28.09 -7.40
N THR A 181 24.58 -27.12 -6.92
CA THR A 181 25.03 -25.79 -6.51
C THR A 181 25.28 -25.72 -5.01
N PHE A 182 26.43 -25.19 -4.60
CA PHE A 182 26.75 -24.88 -3.20
C PHE A 182 27.40 -23.50 -3.17
N VAL A 183 26.83 -22.57 -2.42
CA VAL A 183 27.39 -21.23 -2.20
C VAL A 183 27.54 -21.01 -0.70
N LYS A 184 28.73 -20.63 -0.28
CA LYS A 184 29.02 -20.17 1.08
C LYS A 184 30.20 -19.22 0.98
N GLN A 185 29.95 -17.95 0.69
CA GLN A 185 30.96 -17.04 0.18
C GLN A 185 30.85 -15.66 0.83
N ARG A 186 32.00 -15.03 1.08
CA ARG A 186 32.11 -13.62 1.44
C ARG A 186 32.87 -12.90 0.35
N CYS A 187 32.25 -11.91 -0.26
CA CYS A 187 32.87 -10.95 -1.18
C CYS A 187 33.04 -9.61 -0.48
N SER A 188 34.12 -8.89 -0.76
CA SER A 188 34.38 -7.55 -0.25
C SER A 188 34.95 -6.64 -1.35
N ILE A 189 34.61 -5.35 -1.29
CA ILE A 189 35.24 -4.30 -2.08
C ILE A 189 35.53 -3.12 -1.14
N GLU A 190 36.75 -2.59 -1.23
CA GLU A 190 37.20 -1.43 -0.46
C GLU A 190 37.37 -0.23 -1.38
N THR A 191 36.99 0.94 -0.88
CA THR A 191 37.28 2.24 -1.47
C THR A 191 38.00 3.11 -0.41
N ASP A 192 38.41 4.32 -0.79
CA ASP A 192 39.07 5.25 0.14
C ASP A 192 38.16 5.63 1.33
N THR A 193 36.83 5.64 1.15
CA THR A 193 35.87 6.14 2.16
C THR A 193 35.01 5.05 2.81
N ARG A 194 34.79 3.91 2.14
CA ARG A 194 33.88 2.86 2.61
C ARG A 194 34.32 1.45 2.21
N THR A 195 33.91 0.49 3.01
CA THR A 195 33.99 -0.95 2.72
C THR A 195 32.58 -1.48 2.47
N ALA A 196 32.39 -2.27 1.42
CA ALA A 196 31.16 -3.02 1.17
C ALA A 196 31.46 -4.52 1.19
N THR A 197 30.67 -5.28 1.94
CA THR A 197 30.78 -6.74 2.09
C THR A 197 29.47 -7.40 1.67
N VAL A 198 29.55 -8.42 0.83
CA VAL A 198 28.43 -9.28 0.46
C VAL A 198 28.69 -10.70 0.95
N GLU A 199 27.84 -11.21 1.84
CA GLU A 199 27.81 -12.62 2.21
C GLU A 199 26.68 -13.33 1.45
N THR A 200 26.89 -14.60 1.11
CA THR A 200 25.92 -15.39 0.35
C THR A 200 25.96 -16.84 0.75
N HIS A 201 24.78 -17.39 1.03
CA HIS A 201 24.57 -18.77 1.41
C HIS A 201 23.56 -19.41 0.46
N PHE A 202 23.86 -20.60 -0.05
CA PHE A 202 22.94 -21.49 -0.75
C PHE A 202 23.39 -22.94 -0.58
N TYR A 203 22.80 -23.65 0.37
CA TYR A 203 23.16 -25.03 0.69
C TYR A 203 22.07 -25.77 1.48
N LEU A 204 22.05 -27.10 1.37
CA LEU A 204 21.19 -27.98 2.15
C LEU A 204 21.81 -28.17 3.55
N LYS A 205 20.99 -28.02 4.60
CA LYS A 205 21.45 -28.13 6.00
C LYS A 205 21.71 -29.60 6.39
N PRO A 206 22.57 -29.86 7.39
CA PRO A 206 22.91 -31.21 7.84
C PRO A 206 21.71 -32.15 8.03
N GLY A 207 21.71 -33.26 7.28
CA GLY A 207 20.72 -34.32 7.35
C GLY A 207 19.32 -33.98 6.83
N GLN A 208 19.13 -32.79 6.24
CA GLN A 208 17.85 -32.38 5.65
C GLN A 208 17.68 -32.93 4.22
N LYS A 209 16.46 -32.85 3.69
CA LYS A 209 16.13 -33.13 2.29
C LYS A 209 15.13 -32.09 1.81
N LEU A 210 15.21 -31.67 0.55
CA LEU A 210 14.26 -30.70 -0.04
C LEU A 210 12.83 -31.23 -0.03
N ILE A 211 12.65 -32.53 -0.25
CA ILE A 211 11.36 -33.21 -0.16
C ILE A 211 11.38 -34.13 1.06
N ASP A 212 10.39 -33.99 1.93
CA ASP A 212 10.16 -34.85 3.08
C ASP A 212 9.86 -36.29 2.58
N PRO A 213 10.66 -37.30 2.99
CA PRO A 213 10.55 -38.66 2.45
C PRO A 213 9.34 -39.45 2.96
N VAL A 214 8.59 -38.92 3.94
CA VAL A 214 7.39 -39.54 4.53
C VAL A 214 6.12 -38.92 3.93
N THR A 215 6.11 -37.60 3.75
CA THR A 215 4.92 -36.85 3.28
C THR A 215 4.94 -36.51 1.80
N GLY A 216 6.11 -36.57 1.15
CA GLY A 216 6.29 -36.19 -0.27
C GLY A 216 6.13 -34.69 -0.54
N LYS A 217 6.22 -33.84 0.50
CA LYS A 217 6.07 -32.38 0.42
C LYS A 217 7.40 -31.67 0.58
N ASP A 218 7.44 -30.42 0.15
CA ASP A 218 8.61 -29.56 0.30
C ASP A 218 8.92 -29.28 1.78
N SER A 219 10.21 -29.37 2.13
CA SER A 219 10.74 -29.20 3.47
C SER A 219 11.11 -27.74 3.70
N ILE A 220 10.12 -26.97 4.16
CA ILE A 220 10.09 -25.50 4.32
C ILE A 220 11.34 -24.85 4.95
N ASN A 221 12.20 -25.59 5.67
CA ASN A 221 13.43 -25.07 6.29
C ASN A 221 14.70 -25.92 6.01
N ALA A 222 14.67 -26.83 5.04
CA ALA A 222 15.77 -27.77 4.77
C ALA A 222 17.08 -27.11 4.31
N PHE A 223 17.02 -25.92 3.73
CA PHE A 223 18.15 -25.21 3.15
C PHE A 223 18.45 -23.87 3.85
N ALA A 224 19.66 -23.38 3.67
CA ALA A 224 20.01 -21.97 3.77
C ALA A 224 20.01 -21.38 2.35
N SER A 225 19.41 -20.21 2.18
CA SER A 225 19.42 -19.43 0.94
C SER A 225 19.20 -17.99 1.35
N ASP A 226 20.26 -17.19 1.31
CA ASP A 226 20.25 -15.81 1.73
C ASP A 226 21.42 -15.03 1.14
N ALA A 227 21.24 -13.71 1.07
CA ALA A 227 22.28 -12.76 0.73
C ALA A 227 22.23 -11.59 1.71
N ARG A 228 23.40 -11.17 2.18
CA ARG A 228 23.61 -10.00 3.04
C ARG A 228 24.52 -9.02 2.33
N LEU A 229 24.16 -7.74 2.29
CA LEU A 229 25.05 -6.62 1.99
C LEU A 229 25.23 -5.80 3.27
N GLU A 230 26.47 -5.45 3.58
CA GLU A 230 26.83 -4.50 4.63
C GLU A 230 27.80 -3.47 4.06
N VAL A 231 27.49 -2.19 4.24
CA VAL A 231 28.30 -1.07 3.76
C VAL A 231 28.57 -0.16 4.95
N VAL A 232 29.85 0.12 5.22
CA VAL A 232 30.27 0.94 6.35
C VAL A 232 31.39 1.89 5.92
N GLU A 233 31.33 3.13 6.40
CA GLU A 233 32.40 4.12 6.33
C GLU A 233 33.67 3.57 7.00
N ARG A 234 34.85 3.86 6.45
CA ARG A 234 36.11 3.41 7.06
C ARG A 234 36.39 4.21 8.32
N GLN A 235 36.83 3.54 9.37
CA GLN A 235 37.27 4.21 10.59
C GLN A 235 38.68 4.83 10.42
N PRO A 236 38.98 5.97 11.09
CA PRO A 236 38.05 6.78 11.88
C PRO A 236 37.02 7.47 10.97
N TYR A 237 35.76 7.51 11.41
CA TYR A 237 34.70 8.20 10.68
C TYR A 237 35.07 9.68 10.52
N ALA A 238 34.77 10.26 9.35
CA ALA A 238 35.00 11.68 9.15
C ALA A 238 34.13 12.49 10.11
N ASP A 239 34.72 13.53 10.71
CA ASP A 239 34.02 14.51 11.55
C ASP A 239 32.81 15.05 10.77
N ALA A 240 31.61 14.57 11.13
CA ALA A 240 30.40 15.02 10.49
C ALA A 240 30.08 16.40 11.05
N VAL A 241 30.09 17.41 10.19
CA VAL A 241 29.40 18.67 10.47
C VAL A 241 27.90 18.39 10.37
N ILE A 242 27.36 17.74 11.40
CA ILE A 242 25.91 17.71 11.61
C ILE A 242 25.52 19.16 11.85
N ALA A 243 24.84 19.74 10.87
CA ALA A 243 24.12 20.98 11.10
C ALA A 243 23.14 20.71 12.22
N ASP A 244 23.31 21.43 13.34
CA ASP A 244 22.36 21.46 14.44
C ASP A 244 20.94 21.50 13.86
N PRO A 245 20.07 20.51 14.13
CA PRO A 245 18.71 20.52 13.61
C PRO A 245 18.02 21.73 14.21
N GLY A 246 18.02 22.82 13.42
CA GLY A 246 17.77 24.18 13.91
C GLY A 246 16.49 24.23 14.74
N PRO A 247 16.45 25.10 15.76
CA PRO A 247 15.45 25.06 16.82
C PRO A 247 14.05 24.88 16.21
N THR A 248 13.36 23.82 16.64
CA THR A 248 12.07 23.39 16.09
C THR A 248 11.18 24.62 15.96
N GLU A 249 10.93 25.09 14.72
CA GLU A 249 10.37 26.42 14.50
C GLU A 249 9.00 26.51 15.16
N THR A 250 8.95 27.14 16.33
CA THR A 250 7.73 27.29 17.09
C THR A 250 6.80 28.16 16.28
N LEU A 251 5.73 27.55 15.74
CA LEU A 251 4.74 28.27 14.95
C LEU A 251 4.32 29.56 15.66
N PRO A 252 4.19 30.68 14.94
CA PRO A 252 3.85 31.96 15.53
C PRO A 252 2.46 31.89 16.19
N ALA A 253 2.23 32.72 17.20
CA ALA A 253 1.04 32.64 18.04
C ALA A 253 -0.29 32.85 17.28
N ASP A 254 -0.24 33.45 16.09
CA ASP A 254 -1.33 33.68 15.15
C ASP A 254 -1.47 32.62 14.05
N ALA A 255 -0.71 31.51 14.13
CA ALA A 255 -0.78 30.42 13.16
C ALA A 255 -2.21 29.89 12.97
N THR A 256 -2.63 29.86 11.70
CA THR A 256 -3.97 29.42 11.28
C THR A 256 -4.28 27.99 11.69
N PRO A 257 -5.56 27.58 11.78
CA PRO A 257 -5.94 26.19 12.03
C PRO A 257 -5.24 25.21 11.08
N THR A 258 -5.16 25.52 9.78
CA THR A 258 -4.41 24.72 8.79
C THR A 258 -2.93 24.56 9.17
N GLN A 259 -2.23 25.64 9.52
CA GLN A 259 -0.80 25.55 9.90
C GLN A 259 -0.61 24.73 11.18
N ARG A 260 -1.45 24.97 12.20
CA ARG A 260 -1.41 24.21 13.46
C ARG A 260 -1.72 22.74 13.24
N PHE A 261 -2.68 22.42 12.37
CA PHE A 261 -3.00 21.06 11.99
C PHE A 261 -1.83 20.39 11.27
N LEU A 262 -1.28 21.00 10.22
CA LEU A 262 -0.18 20.43 9.44
C LEU A 262 1.09 20.23 10.28
N ALA A 263 1.35 21.08 11.28
CA ALA A 263 2.44 20.93 12.23
C ALA A 263 2.16 19.96 13.41
N GLY A 264 1.04 19.22 13.38
CA GLY A 264 0.69 18.26 14.43
C GLY A 264 0.26 18.88 15.77
N LEU A 265 0.11 20.21 15.86
CA LEU A 265 -0.31 20.93 17.08
C LEU A 265 -1.82 20.92 17.32
N SER A 266 -2.58 20.29 16.42
CA SER A 266 -4.00 19.96 16.56
C SER A 266 -4.39 18.88 15.55
N ASN A 267 -5.36 18.04 15.90
CA ASN A 267 -6.02 17.12 14.97
C ASN A 267 -7.33 17.69 14.39
N ASP A 268 -7.83 18.81 14.92
CA ASP A 268 -9.04 19.44 14.43
C ASP A 268 -8.71 20.48 13.35
N CYS A 269 -9.36 20.36 12.20
CA CYS A 269 -9.28 21.35 11.12
C CYS A 269 -10.60 21.45 10.31
N PRO A 270 -11.74 21.74 10.96
CA PRO A 270 -13.02 21.85 10.27
C PRO A 270 -12.98 22.99 9.24
N ARG A 271 -13.37 22.69 8.00
CA ARG A 271 -13.35 23.61 6.84
C ARG A 271 -11.96 24.14 6.45
N CYS A 272 -10.88 23.47 6.86
CA CYS A 272 -9.54 23.81 6.42
C CYS A 272 -9.30 23.45 4.95
N ALA A 273 -8.46 24.23 4.26
CA ALA A 273 -7.86 23.83 3.00
C ALA A 273 -6.63 22.94 3.28
N LEU A 274 -6.74 21.67 2.93
CA LEU A 274 -5.77 20.58 3.11
C LEU A 274 -5.53 19.81 1.80
N GLY A 275 -5.90 20.39 0.66
CA GLY A 275 -5.77 19.76 -0.66
C GLY A 275 -4.31 19.42 -0.97
N GLY A 276 -4.04 18.17 -1.32
CA GLY A 276 -2.69 17.64 -1.54
C GLY A 276 -1.82 17.48 -0.29
N ALA A 277 -2.36 17.66 0.93
CA ALA A 277 -1.59 17.48 2.15
C ALA A 277 -1.11 16.03 2.32
N ASP A 278 0.15 15.85 2.71
CA ASP A 278 0.69 14.56 3.15
C ASP A 278 0.31 14.34 4.62
N LEU A 279 -0.59 13.39 4.85
CA LEU A 279 -1.12 12.97 6.14
C LEU A 279 -0.94 11.46 6.33
N ARG A 280 0.02 10.86 5.61
CA ARG A 280 0.33 9.43 5.67
C ARG A 280 0.60 9.00 7.10
N ARG A 281 0.02 7.85 7.51
CA ARG A 281 0.22 7.18 8.80
C ARG A 281 -0.12 8.01 10.04
N ARG A 282 -0.62 9.24 9.88
CA ARG A 282 -0.90 10.14 10.98
C ARG A 282 -2.01 9.60 11.88
N ASP A 283 -1.89 9.83 13.19
CA ASP A 283 -3.01 9.67 14.10
C ASP A 283 -3.94 10.88 14.01
N LEU A 284 -5.12 10.65 13.42
CA LEU A 284 -6.25 11.57 13.32
C LEU A 284 -7.48 10.92 13.96
N SER A 285 -7.30 10.06 14.96
CA SER A 285 -8.43 9.56 15.74
C SER A 285 -9.12 10.70 16.49
N ASP A 286 -10.45 10.60 16.56
CA ASP A 286 -11.36 11.62 17.11
C ASP A 286 -11.28 13.02 16.43
N ALA A 287 -10.58 13.16 15.30
CA ALA A 287 -10.35 14.43 14.60
C ALA A 287 -11.62 15.02 13.97
N ASN A 288 -11.86 16.32 14.17
CA ASN A 288 -12.88 17.06 13.43
C ASN A 288 -12.31 17.66 12.13
N LEU A 289 -12.66 17.06 11.00
CA LEU A 289 -12.33 17.49 9.64
C LEU A 289 -13.61 17.84 8.84
N ALA A 290 -14.72 18.15 9.53
CA ALA A 290 -16.01 18.40 8.91
C ALA A 290 -15.93 19.59 7.92
N GLY A 291 -16.38 19.35 6.69
CA GLY A 291 -16.32 20.32 5.59
C GLY A 291 -14.91 20.71 5.13
N ALA A 292 -13.84 20.03 5.56
CA ALA A 292 -12.49 20.29 5.08
C ALA A 292 -12.32 19.92 3.59
N ASP A 293 -11.44 20.64 2.89
CA ASP A 293 -11.02 20.29 1.53
C ASP A 293 -9.72 19.49 1.60
N LEU A 294 -9.83 18.19 1.38
CA LEU A 294 -8.79 17.17 1.35
C LEU A 294 -8.60 16.64 -0.09
N THR A 295 -8.96 17.43 -1.12
CA THR A 295 -8.81 17.02 -2.53
C THR A 295 -7.37 16.57 -2.81
N ARG A 296 -7.19 15.33 -3.29
CA ARG A 296 -5.89 14.68 -3.53
C ARG A 296 -4.95 14.60 -2.29
N ALA A 297 -5.46 14.74 -1.07
CA ALA A 297 -4.67 14.53 0.14
C ALA A 297 -4.27 13.05 0.29
N VAL A 298 -3.12 12.80 0.93
CA VAL A 298 -2.56 11.46 1.11
C VAL A 298 -2.74 11.02 2.57
N LEU A 299 -3.75 10.20 2.82
CA LEU A 299 -4.14 9.63 4.12
C LEU A 299 -3.78 8.13 4.21
N HIS A 300 -2.87 7.64 3.37
CA HIS A 300 -2.47 6.22 3.33
C HIS A 300 -2.00 5.76 4.71
N ARG A 301 -2.60 4.67 5.21
CA ARG A 301 -2.41 4.11 6.57
C ARG A 301 -2.75 5.02 7.75
N ALA A 302 -3.43 6.15 7.56
CA ALA A 302 -3.82 7.01 8.68
C ALA A 302 -4.78 6.29 9.65
N ASN A 303 -4.66 6.61 10.94
CA ASN A 303 -5.62 6.20 11.95
C ASN A 303 -6.76 7.25 11.96
N LEU A 304 -7.92 6.92 11.40
CA LEU A 304 -9.06 7.83 11.26
C LEU A 304 -10.25 7.41 12.14
N ARG A 305 -9.97 6.68 13.24
CA ARG A 305 -11.01 6.12 14.11
C ARG A 305 -11.84 7.23 14.75
N ASN A 306 -13.18 7.11 14.72
CA ASN A 306 -14.14 8.13 15.16
C ASN A 306 -14.02 9.52 14.47
N ALA A 307 -13.18 9.69 13.43
CA ALA A 307 -12.97 10.99 12.81
C ALA A 307 -14.21 11.49 12.06
N ASP A 308 -14.43 12.81 12.08
CA ASP A 308 -15.56 13.47 11.43
C ASP A 308 -15.15 14.13 10.11
N PHE A 309 -15.53 13.53 8.99
CA PHE A 309 -15.41 14.06 7.63
C PHE A 309 -16.77 14.49 7.05
N THR A 310 -17.77 14.80 7.89
CA THR A 310 -19.12 15.18 7.44
C THR A 310 -19.04 16.37 6.47
N GLY A 311 -19.56 16.19 5.25
CA GLY A 311 -19.53 17.19 4.17
C GLY A 311 -18.13 17.57 3.64
N ALA A 312 -17.08 16.84 4.01
CA ALA A 312 -15.71 17.10 3.52
C ALA A 312 -15.55 16.75 2.02
N ILE A 313 -14.53 17.31 1.39
CA ILE A 313 -14.18 17.03 -0.02
C ILE A 313 -12.91 16.19 -0.02
N LEU A 314 -13.03 14.91 -0.35
CA LEU A 314 -11.95 13.92 -0.48
C LEU A 314 -11.81 13.43 -1.94
N THR A 315 -12.18 14.26 -2.92
CA THR A 315 -12.04 13.94 -4.34
C THR A 315 -10.60 13.55 -4.66
N GLU A 316 -10.41 12.36 -5.25
CA GLU A 316 -9.10 11.75 -5.56
C GLU A 316 -8.14 11.60 -4.35
N ALA A 317 -8.63 11.71 -3.11
CA ALA A 317 -7.81 11.49 -1.93
C ALA A 317 -7.39 10.01 -1.80
N ASN A 318 -6.20 9.76 -1.25
CA ASN A 318 -5.68 8.41 -1.03
C ASN A 318 -5.82 8.01 0.45
N LEU A 319 -6.87 7.25 0.79
CA LEU A 319 -7.12 6.69 2.12
C LEU A 319 -6.72 5.20 2.22
N ASN A 320 -5.94 4.67 1.28
CA ASN A 320 -5.58 3.25 1.24
C ASN A 320 -5.05 2.74 2.59
N ALA A 321 -5.45 1.52 2.98
CA ALA A 321 -5.04 0.89 4.24
C ALA A 321 -5.31 1.67 5.55
N ALA A 322 -6.13 2.72 5.55
CA ALA A 322 -6.54 3.44 6.76
C ALA A 322 -7.46 2.59 7.67
N ASP A 323 -7.55 2.96 8.95
CA ASP A 323 -8.60 2.46 9.87
C ASP A 323 -9.73 3.47 9.99
N LEU A 324 -10.90 3.13 9.45
CA LEU A 324 -12.13 3.94 9.46
C LEU A 324 -13.13 3.49 10.53
N THR A 325 -12.72 2.74 11.57
CA THR A 325 -13.64 2.31 12.63
C THR A 325 -14.38 3.50 13.23
N LEU A 326 -15.71 3.50 13.12
CA LEU A 326 -16.62 4.55 13.60
C LEU A 326 -16.42 5.96 12.98
N ALA A 327 -15.63 6.08 11.90
CA ALA A 327 -15.49 7.34 11.17
C ALA A 327 -16.79 7.73 10.44
N THR A 328 -17.10 9.02 10.35
CA THR A 328 -18.24 9.54 9.56
C THR A 328 -17.75 10.30 8.33
N PHE A 329 -18.36 10.01 7.19
CA PHE A 329 -18.19 10.62 5.88
C PHE A 329 -19.55 11.08 5.34
N VAL A 330 -20.52 11.35 6.23
CA VAL A 330 -21.90 11.70 5.84
C VAL A 330 -21.92 12.91 4.91
N GLY A 331 -22.48 12.76 3.71
CA GLY A 331 -22.51 13.80 2.68
C GLY A 331 -21.14 14.22 2.11
N ALA A 332 -20.07 13.47 2.37
CA ALA A 332 -18.73 13.78 1.84
C ALA A 332 -18.65 13.51 0.32
N ARG A 333 -17.81 14.27 -0.38
CA ARG A 333 -17.50 14.05 -1.80
C ARG A 333 -16.22 13.25 -1.92
N MET A 334 -16.29 12.02 -2.39
CA MET A 334 -15.20 11.05 -2.44
C MET A 334 -14.98 10.51 -3.85
N ASN A 335 -15.38 11.28 -4.87
CA ASN A 335 -15.25 10.90 -6.29
C ASN A 335 -13.80 10.51 -6.62
N GLY A 336 -13.61 9.32 -7.19
CA GLY A 336 -12.28 8.81 -7.54
C GLY A 336 -11.33 8.53 -6.36
N ALA A 337 -11.78 8.62 -5.11
CA ALA A 337 -10.94 8.37 -3.94
C ALA A 337 -10.43 6.93 -3.89
N LEU A 338 -9.24 6.74 -3.33
CA LEU A 338 -8.61 5.42 -3.16
C LEU A 338 -8.85 4.95 -1.72
N LEU A 339 -9.51 3.80 -1.55
CA LEU A 339 -9.82 3.19 -0.26
C LEU A 339 -9.40 1.70 -0.25
N TYR A 340 -8.43 1.31 -1.07
CA TYR A 340 -8.03 -0.07 -1.23
C TYR A 340 -7.49 -0.66 0.08
N ALA A 341 -8.00 -1.84 0.45
CA ALA A 341 -7.67 -2.56 1.68
C ALA A 341 -7.82 -1.74 2.98
N VAL A 342 -8.70 -0.74 2.97
CA VAL A 342 -9.18 -0.03 4.17
C VAL A 342 -9.92 -0.99 5.10
N ARG A 343 -9.77 -0.82 6.41
CA ARG A 343 -10.43 -1.63 7.45
C ARG A 343 -11.28 -0.78 8.38
N GLY A 344 -12.30 -1.37 8.98
CA GLY A 344 -13.10 -0.71 10.02
C GLY A 344 -14.35 -1.46 10.43
N SER A 345 -14.93 -1.05 11.57
CA SER A 345 -16.28 -1.43 11.97
C SER A 345 -17.15 -0.19 12.06
N ARG A 346 -18.34 -0.25 11.45
CA ARG A 346 -19.37 0.80 11.48
C ARG A 346 -18.92 2.20 11.02
N PRO A 347 -18.15 2.37 9.92
CA PRO A 347 -18.03 3.68 9.28
C PRO A 347 -19.39 4.10 8.68
N ASP A 348 -19.62 5.41 8.60
CA ASP A 348 -20.87 6.00 8.10
C ASP A 348 -20.64 6.84 6.84
N PHE A 349 -20.96 6.31 5.67
CA PHE A 349 -20.93 7.00 4.37
C PHE A 349 -22.32 7.48 3.94
N GLY A 350 -23.26 7.70 4.87
CA GLY A 350 -24.63 8.09 4.54
C GLY A 350 -24.71 9.32 3.61
N GLY A 351 -25.30 9.16 2.43
CA GLY A 351 -25.39 10.23 1.43
C GLY A 351 -24.06 10.70 0.83
N ALA A 352 -22.94 9.99 1.03
CA ALA A 352 -21.65 10.31 0.42
C ALA A 352 -21.65 10.00 -1.09
N ASP A 353 -20.84 10.75 -1.86
CA ASP A 353 -20.60 10.47 -3.29
C ASP A 353 -19.25 9.78 -3.48
N LEU A 354 -19.28 8.47 -3.67
CA LEU A 354 -18.14 7.58 -3.91
C LEU A 354 -17.96 7.28 -5.41
N SER A 355 -18.57 8.05 -6.32
CA SER A 355 -18.56 7.72 -7.75
C SER A 355 -17.14 7.54 -8.31
N GLY A 356 -16.88 6.38 -8.93
CA GLY A 356 -15.57 5.99 -9.45
C GLY A 356 -14.48 5.73 -8.39
N ALA A 357 -14.82 5.73 -7.10
CA ALA A 357 -13.88 5.41 -6.03
C ALA A 357 -13.46 3.93 -6.06
N ARG A 358 -12.32 3.62 -5.43
CA ARG A 358 -11.66 2.32 -5.47
C ARG A 358 -11.58 1.69 -4.07
N LEU A 359 -12.61 0.94 -3.73
CA LEU A 359 -12.83 0.22 -2.46
C LEU A 359 -12.54 -1.29 -2.63
N GLY A 360 -11.56 -1.66 -3.47
CA GLY A 360 -11.13 -3.05 -3.62
C GLY A 360 -10.57 -3.62 -2.31
N ASP A 361 -10.86 -4.90 -2.04
CA ASP A 361 -10.38 -5.66 -0.88
C ASP A 361 -10.58 -5.01 0.52
N ILE A 362 -11.55 -4.09 0.66
CA ILE A 362 -11.86 -3.47 1.97
C ILE A 362 -12.43 -4.45 3.00
N GLU A 363 -12.30 -4.12 4.27
CA GLU A 363 -12.92 -4.83 5.40
C GLU A 363 -13.77 -3.90 6.27
N LEU A 364 -14.99 -3.61 5.82
CA LEU A 364 -15.90 -2.65 6.46
C LEU A 364 -17.18 -3.35 6.96
N ARG A 365 -17.10 -3.95 8.15
CA ARG A 365 -18.25 -4.64 8.78
C ARG A 365 -19.26 -3.64 9.31
N GLN A 366 -20.55 -3.87 9.05
CA GLN A 366 -21.64 -2.99 9.49
C GLN A 366 -21.50 -1.54 9.00
N ALA A 367 -20.82 -1.32 7.87
CA ALA A 367 -20.71 -0.01 7.25
C ALA A 367 -22.07 0.48 6.75
N LYS A 368 -22.31 1.79 6.82
CA LYS A 368 -23.50 2.41 6.25
C LYS A 368 -23.13 3.12 4.95
N PHE A 369 -23.91 2.86 3.92
CA PHE A 369 -23.92 3.50 2.61
C PHE A 369 -25.35 3.94 2.25
N ALA A 370 -26.23 4.11 3.24
CA ALA A 370 -27.62 4.47 3.03
C ALA A 370 -27.72 5.80 2.27
N ALA A 371 -28.50 5.80 1.18
CA ALA A 371 -28.60 6.91 0.21
C ALA A 371 -27.27 7.40 -0.40
N ALA A 372 -26.17 6.65 -0.29
CA ALA A 372 -24.89 7.01 -0.90
C ALA A 372 -24.90 6.75 -2.42
N THR A 373 -24.07 7.48 -3.16
CA THR A 373 -23.85 7.28 -4.60
C THR A 373 -22.55 6.52 -4.82
N LEU A 374 -22.63 5.33 -5.40
CA LEU A 374 -21.52 4.42 -5.70
C LEU A 374 -21.43 4.12 -7.21
N VAL A 375 -21.80 5.07 -8.08
CA VAL A 375 -21.78 4.90 -9.53
C VAL A 375 -20.37 4.54 -10.02
N LYS A 376 -20.23 3.41 -10.74
CA LYS A 376 -18.95 2.88 -11.24
C LYS A 376 -17.86 2.69 -10.17
N THR A 377 -18.27 2.50 -8.92
CA THR A 377 -17.37 2.23 -7.79
C THR A 377 -16.84 0.81 -7.85
N ASP A 378 -15.55 0.64 -7.58
CA ASP A 378 -14.92 -0.68 -7.51
C ASP A 378 -14.92 -1.20 -6.07
N LEU A 379 -15.67 -2.26 -5.82
CA LEU A 379 -15.80 -2.99 -4.56
C LEU A 379 -15.40 -4.47 -4.72
N GLY A 380 -14.63 -4.81 -5.77
CA GLY A 380 -14.23 -6.19 -6.03
C GLY A 380 -13.36 -6.75 -4.90
N GLY A 381 -13.76 -7.90 -4.35
CA GLY A 381 -13.13 -8.53 -3.18
C GLY A 381 -13.54 -7.98 -1.80
N ALA A 382 -14.35 -6.91 -1.75
CA ALA A 382 -14.73 -6.23 -0.51
C ALA A 382 -15.48 -7.13 0.50
N ARG A 383 -15.23 -6.93 1.79
CA ARG A 383 -15.88 -7.62 2.93
C ARG A 383 -16.81 -6.64 3.66
N LEU A 384 -18.09 -6.70 3.29
CA LEU A 384 -19.17 -5.77 3.61
C LEU A 384 -20.33 -6.49 4.32
N ASN A 385 -20.00 -7.46 5.16
CA ASN A 385 -21.00 -8.22 5.91
C ASN A 385 -21.75 -7.30 6.88
N ASP A 386 -23.07 -7.49 6.94
CA ASP A 386 -24.02 -6.69 7.71
C ASP A 386 -24.04 -5.18 7.33
N ALA A 387 -23.50 -4.80 6.16
CA ALA A 387 -23.51 -3.42 5.68
C ALA A 387 -24.91 -2.97 5.20
N ASP A 388 -25.16 -1.66 5.23
CA ASP A 388 -26.46 -1.05 4.94
C ASP A 388 -26.36 -0.13 3.71
N PHE A 389 -26.81 -0.61 2.56
CA PHE A 389 -26.91 0.13 1.29
C PHE A 389 -28.34 0.59 0.99
N SER A 390 -29.26 0.65 1.96
CA SER A 390 -30.66 0.99 1.68
C SER A 390 -30.80 2.32 0.92
N ALA A 391 -31.53 2.28 -0.21
CA ALA A 391 -31.69 3.39 -1.16
C ALA A 391 -30.39 3.97 -1.78
N ALA A 392 -29.28 3.22 -1.77
CA ALA A 392 -28.05 3.62 -2.46
C ALA A 392 -28.16 3.48 -4.00
N THR A 393 -27.41 4.32 -4.72
CA THR A 393 -27.22 4.20 -6.18
C THR A 393 -25.93 3.45 -6.46
N LEU A 394 -26.04 2.27 -7.06
CA LEU A 394 -24.94 1.34 -7.35
C LEU A 394 -24.65 1.20 -8.86
N THR A 395 -25.27 2.01 -9.73
CA THR A 395 -25.23 1.86 -11.19
C THR A 395 -23.81 1.66 -11.75
N GLY A 396 -23.60 0.56 -12.49
CA GLY A 396 -22.32 0.19 -13.09
C GLY A 396 -21.20 -0.17 -12.11
N SER A 397 -21.52 -0.46 -10.84
CA SER A 397 -20.53 -0.79 -9.80
C SER A 397 -20.02 -2.25 -9.88
N TYR A 398 -18.86 -2.49 -9.28
CA TYR A 398 -18.16 -3.78 -9.36
C TYR A 398 -18.07 -4.44 -7.98
N PHE A 399 -18.94 -5.40 -7.68
CA PHE A 399 -18.96 -6.22 -6.46
C PHE A 399 -18.43 -7.64 -6.67
N TYR A 400 -17.65 -7.90 -7.73
CA TYR A 400 -17.19 -9.26 -8.03
C TYR A 400 -16.38 -9.86 -6.87
N GLN A 401 -16.68 -11.11 -6.53
CA GLN A 401 -16.11 -11.84 -5.39
C GLN A 401 -16.29 -11.15 -4.01
N ALA A 402 -17.12 -10.10 -3.89
CA ALA A 402 -17.38 -9.43 -2.63
C ALA A 402 -18.23 -10.28 -1.66
N SER A 403 -18.07 -10.05 -0.37
CA SER A 403 -18.84 -10.67 0.71
C SER A 403 -19.84 -9.67 1.27
N LEU A 404 -21.13 -9.93 1.04
CA LEU A 404 -22.29 -9.10 1.38
C LEU A 404 -23.28 -9.90 2.26
N ILE A 405 -22.76 -10.75 3.15
CA ILE A 405 -23.57 -11.64 3.98
C ILE A 405 -24.43 -10.80 4.93
N ARG A 406 -25.76 -10.99 4.87
CA ARG A 406 -26.76 -10.17 5.57
C ARG A 406 -26.67 -8.66 5.32
N ALA A 407 -26.05 -8.24 4.21
CA ALA A 407 -26.11 -6.84 3.82
C ALA A 407 -27.55 -6.45 3.45
N LYS A 408 -27.92 -5.19 3.71
CA LYS A 408 -29.17 -4.61 3.21
C LYS A 408 -28.89 -3.89 1.90
N LEU A 409 -29.57 -4.30 0.85
CA LEU A 409 -29.59 -3.69 -0.48
C LEU A 409 -31.06 -3.48 -0.91
N GLY A 410 -31.98 -3.33 0.04
CA GLY A 410 -33.37 -3.02 -0.26
C GLY A 410 -33.49 -1.68 -0.99
N GLN A 411 -34.27 -1.67 -2.08
CA GLN A 411 -34.54 -0.49 -2.91
C GLN A 411 -33.29 0.19 -3.51
N VAL A 412 -32.18 -0.54 -3.72
CA VAL A 412 -31.04 0.00 -4.47
C VAL A 412 -31.34 0.08 -5.97
N SER A 413 -30.71 1.04 -6.65
CA SER A 413 -30.58 1.02 -8.12
C SER A 413 -29.21 0.48 -8.48
N ALA A 414 -29.14 -0.71 -9.07
CA ALA A 414 -27.90 -1.43 -9.37
C ALA A 414 -27.79 -1.87 -10.84
N GLU A 415 -28.50 -1.19 -11.74
CA GLU A 415 -28.37 -1.32 -13.20
C GLU A 415 -26.89 -1.40 -13.65
N ASP A 416 -26.58 -2.21 -14.67
CA ASP A 416 -25.23 -2.44 -15.24
C ASP A 416 -24.17 -2.99 -14.23
N SER A 417 -24.56 -3.41 -13.03
CA SER A 417 -23.57 -3.81 -12.00
C SER A 417 -23.01 -5.22 -12.19
N ASN A 418 -21.90 -5.52 -11.51
CA ASN A 418 -21.26 -6.83 -11.55
C ASN A 418 -21.12 -7.44 -10.15
N PHE A 419 -21.90 -8.50 -9.86
CA PHE A 419 -21.86 -9.33 -8.65
C PHE A 419 -21.29 -10.74 -8.93
N THR A 420 -20.45 -10.91 -9.96
CA THR A 420 -19.87 -12.22 -10.35
C THR A 420 -19.16 -12.88 -9.17
N GLY A 421 -19.60 -14.07 -8.76
CA GLY A 421 -19.03 -14.81 -7.63
C GLY A 421 -19.20 -14.16 -6.25
N ALA A 422 -20.03 -13.11 -6.12
CA ALA A 422 -20.29 -12.47 -4.84
C ALA A 422 -21.09 -13.37 -3.87
N VAL A 423 -20.95 -13.13 -2.57
CA VAL A 423 -21.58 -13.93 -1.50
C VAL A 423 -22.61 -13.08 -0.76
N LEU A 424 -23.87 -13.19 -1.17
CA LEU A 424 -25.04 -12.45 -0.68
C LEU A 424 -25.94 -13.30 0.25
N ARG A 425 -25.35 -14.22 1.02
CA ARG A 425 -26.11 -15.16 1.86
C ARG A 425 -26.96 -14.41 2.89
N GLY A 426 -28.27 -14.62 2.87
CA GLY A 426 -29.22 -13.93 3.73
C GLY A 426 -29.26 -12.40 3.55
N ALA A 427 -28.79 -11.87 2.42
CA ALA A 427 -28.90 -10.45 2.11
C ALA A 427 -30.36 -10.06 1.81
N ASP A 428 -30.73 -8.82 2.14
CA ASP A 428 -32.00 -8.24 1.75
C ASP A 428 -31.83 -7.45 0.45
N LEU A 429 -32.48 -7.90 -0.62
CA LEU A 429 -32.41 -7.35 -1.98
C LEU A 429 -33.83 -6.90 -2.42
N SER A 430 -34.76 -6.69 -1.47
CA SER A 430 -36.17 -6.46 -1.79
C SER A 430 -36.42 -5.11 -2.46
N GLY A 431 -37.28 -5.09 -3.48
CA GLY A 431 -37.57 -3.91 -4.29
C GLY A 431 -36.37 -3.31 -5.02
N ALA A 432 -35.24 -4.02 -5.10
CA ALA A 432 -34.04 -3.55 -5.77
C ALA A 432 -34.16 -3.67 -7.30
N ASP A 433 -33.51 -2.75 -8.00
CA ASP A 433 -33.36 -2.78 -9.45
C ASP A 433 -31.99 -3.36 -9.82
N PHE A 434 -32.00 -4.47 -10.56
CA PHE A 434 -30.83 -5.15 -11.10
C PHE A 434 -30.91 -5.32 -12.63
N HIS A 435 -31.50 -4.38 -13.38
CA HIS A 435 -31.47 -4.45 -14.85
C HIS A 435 -30.04 -4.66 -15.37
N ASP A 436 -29.88 -5.54 -16.37
CA ASP A 436 -28.62 -5.81 -17.08
C ASP A 436 -27.42 -6.22 -16.18
N THR A 437 -27.70 -6.71 -14.95
CA THR A 437 -26.69 -7.05 -13.94
C THR A 437 -26.11 -8.47 -14.09
N ASP A 438 -24.82 -8.65 -13.79
CA ASP A 438 -24.14 -9.95 -13.75
C ASP A 438 -24.10 -10.57 -12.35
N PHE A 439 -24.79 -11.69 -12.14
CA PHE A 439 -24.74 -12.52 -10.92
C PHE A 439 -24.11 -13.90 -11.17
N GLN A 440 -23.31 -14.08 -12.23
CA GLN A 440 -22.73 -15.38 -12.58
C GLN A 440 -21.95 -16.00 -11.41
N GLY A 441 -22.33 -17.21 -10.99
CA GLY A 441 -21.73 -17.91 -9.85
C GLY A 441 -21.94 -17.26 -8.47
N ALA A 442 -22.78 -16.23 -8.35
CA ALA A 442 -23.07 -15.60 -7.06
C ALA A 442 -23.84 -16.54 -6.11
N THR A 443 -23.63 -16.37 -4.80
CA THR A 443 -24.36 -17.13 -3.77
C THR A 443 -25.45 -16.27 -3.15
N LEU A 444 -26.69 -16.49 -3.57
CA LEU A 444 -27.92 -15.83 -3.12
C LEU A 444 -28.73 -16.72 -2.15
N GLU A 445 -28.05 -17.65 -1.45
CA GLU A 445 -28.70 -18.59 -0.52
C GLU A 445 -29.44 -17.83 0.59
N SER A 446 -30.73 -18.13 0.76
CA SER A 446 -31.62 -17.44 1.70
C SER A 446 -31.72 -15.92 1.54
N ALA A 447 -31.33 -15.35 0.39
CA ALA A 447 -31.51 -13.94 0.11
C ALA A 447 -32.99 -13.58 -0.14
N ASN A 448 -33.38 -12.36 0.22
CA ASN A 448 -34.73 -11.84 -0.01
C ASN A 448 -34.76 -11.01 -1.30
N LEU A 449 -35.35 -11.54 -2.37
CA LEU A 449 -35.51 -10.88 -3.68
C LEU A 449 -36.96 -10.37 -3.90
N THR A 450 -37.78 -10.27 -2.84
CA THR A 450 -39.18 -9.87 -2.97
C THR A 450 -39.32 -8.54 -3.72
N ASP A 451 -40.19 -8.52 -4.73
CA ASP A 451 -40.46 -7.39 -5.62
C ASP A 451 -39.22 -6.79 -6.33
N ALA A 452 -38.09 -7.50 -6.39
CA ALA A 452 -36.90 -7.06 -7.11
C ALA A 452 -37.07 -7.19 -8.63
N THR A 453 -36.48 -6.28 -9.39
CA THR A 453 -36.47 -6.34 -10.87
C THR A 453 -35.14 -6.88 -11.35
N MET A 454 -35.16 -8.01 -12.06
CA MET A 454 -34.00 -8.73 -12.56
C MET A 454 -34.17 -9.06 -14.04
N THR A 455 -34.37 -8.03 -14.87
CA THR A 455 -34.50 -8.15 -16.34
C THR A 455 -33.11 -8.14 -17.00
N HIS A 456 -32.92 -8.96 -18.05
CA HIS A 456 -31.61 -9.19 -18.73
C HIS A 456 -30.44 -9.65 -17.84
N VAL A 457 -30.74 -10.17 -16.65
CA VAL A 457 -29.74 -10.59 -15.66
C VAL A 457 -29.07 -11.90 -16.04
N ARG A 458 -27.77 -12.04 -15.74
CA ARG A 458 -27.04 -13.30 -15.84
C ARG A 458 -26.89 -13.99 -14.48
N LEU A 459 -27.72 -15.00 -14.21
CA LEU A 459 -27.70 -15.85 -13.01
C LEU A 459 -27.05 -17.23 -13.26
N SER A 460 -26.33 -17.42 -14.36
CA SER A 460 -25.69 -18.71 -14.70
C SER A 460 -24.81 -19.23 -13.54
N ARG A 461 -25.02 -20.48 -13.12
CA ARG A 461 -24.35 -21.10 -11.96
C ARG A 461 -24.58 -20.42 -10.59
N ALA A 462 -25.48 -19.43 -10.48
CA ALA A 462 -25.79 -18.79 -9.20
C ALA A 462 -26.56 -19.77 -8.26
N ASN A 463 -26.34 -19.64 -6.96
CA ASN A 463 -27.01 -20.46 -5.95
C ASN A 463 -28.18 -19.69 -5.30
N LEU A 464 -29.40 -19.95 -5.76
CA LEU A 464 -30.66 -19.38 -5.26
C LEU A 464 -31.38 -20.26 -4.22
N ARG A 465 -30.70 -21.22 -3.57
CA ARG A 465 -31.33 -22.11 -2.59
C ARG A 465 -31.99 -21.32 -1.45
N ASN A 466 -33.25 -21.61 -1.18
CA ASN A 466 -34.07 -20.95 -0.15
C ASN A 466 -34.22 -19.43 -0.32
N ALA A 467 -33.88 -18.85 -1.48
CA ALA A 467 -34.13 -17.44 -1.75
C ALA A 467 -35.64 -17.18 -1.84
N VAL A 468 -36.09 -16.02 -1.36
CA VAL A 468 -37.49 -15.58 -1.45
C VAL A 468 -37.65 -14.76 -2.72
N THR A 469 -38.39 -15.26 -3.71
CA THR A 469 -38.55 -14.62 -5.03
C THR A 469 -40.00 -14.19 -5.32
N THR A 470 -40.79 -13.89 -4.28
CA THR A 470 -42.18 -13.46 -4.44
C THR A 470 -42.22 -12.08 -5.08
N GLY A 471 -42.85 -11.94 -6.25
CA GLY A 471 -42.92 -10.67 -6.99
C GLY A 471 -41.67 -10.33 -7.80
N THR A 472 -40.61 -11.14 -7.75
CA THR A 472 -39.39 -10.90 -8.54
C THR A 472 -39.66 -11.04 -10.04
N VAL A 473 -39.22 -10.06 -10.84
CA VAL A 473 -39.32 -10.08 -12.30
C VAL A 473 -38.02 -10.60 -12.90
N PHE A 474 -38.07 -11.66 -13.72
CA PHE A 474 -36.90 -12.31 -14.34
C PHE A 474 -36.87 -12.22 -15.88
N THR A 475 -37.57 -11.24 -16.48
CA THR A 475 -37.76 -11.19 -17.94
C THR A 475 -36.44 -11.18 -18.72
N ASP A 476 -36.35 -12.05 -19.73
CA ASP A 476 -35.17 -12.22 -20.60
C ASP A 476 -33.84 -12.55 -19.88
N SER A 477 -33.91 -13.05 -18.63
CA SER A 477 -32.74 -13.37 -17.81
C SER A 477 -32.24 -14.80 -17.95
N LEU A 478 -30.92 -14.99 -17.94
CA LEU A 478 -30.25 -16.30 -18.01
C LEU A 478 -30.20 -16.94 -16.61
N MET A 479 -31.02 -17.95 -16.39
CA MET A 479 -31.23 -18.61 -15.11
C MET A 479 -30.07 -19.57 -14.73
N PRO A 480 -29.97 -20.03 -13.46
CA PRO A 480 -28.86 -20.88 -13.01
C PRO A 480 -28.67 -22.20 -13.74
N ASP A 481 -29.76 -22.77 -14.28
CA ASP A 481 -29.79 -24.01 -15.06
C ASP A 481 -29.43 -23.80 -16.55
N GLY A 482 -29.23 -22.55 -16.98
CA GLY A 482 -28.93 -22.17 -18.36
C GLY A 482 -30.17 -21.91 -19.22
N SER A 483 -31.38 -21.96 -18.66
CA SER A 483 -32.59 -21.51 -19.35
C SER A 483 -32.71 -19.99 -19.39
N THR A 484 -33.52 -19.45 -20.30
CA THR A 484 -33.90 -18.02 -20.31
C THR A 484 -35.33 -17.89 -19.80
N ALA A 485 -35.52 -17.07 -18.76
CA ALA A 485 -36.83 -16.69 -18.27
C ALA A 485 -37.52 -15.74 -19.26
N LYS A 486 -38.86 -15.77 -19.30
CA LYS A 486 -39.70 -15.01 -20.25
C LYS A 486 -40.49 -13.94 -19.52
#